data_AF-A0A2V9AZF1-F1
#
_entry.id   AF-A0A2V9AZF1-F1
#
_cell.length_a   1.000
_cell.length_b   1.000
_cell.length_c   1.000
_cell.angle_alpha   90.00
_cell.angle_beta   90.00
_cell.angle_gamma   90.00
#
_symmetry.space_group_name_H-M   'P 1'
#
loop_
_entity.id
_entity.type
_entity.pdbx_description
1 polymer ?
#
loop_
_entity_poly.entity_id
_entity_poly.type
_entity_poly.pdbx_seq_one_letter_code
_entity_poly.pdbx_strand_id
1 'polypeptide(L)' 'MQAAQLHLDEPVDVREESGRIVFEPVRRREYDLAELLKGITRENLHEEVDFGRPVGKEAW' A
#
# COMPACT_ATOMS: atom_id res chain seq x y z
N MET A 1 8.57 15.43 1.60
CA MET A 1 7.50 15.23 2.61
C MET A 1 7.94 14.36 3.80
N GLN A 2 9.25 14.14 4.04
CA GLN A 2 9.74 13.24 5.10
C GLN A 2 9.27 13.62 6.52
N ALA A 3 9.03 14.90 6.80
CA ALA A 3 8.55 15.35 8.11
C ALA A 3 7.11 14.91 8.44
N ALA A 4 6.29 14.63 7.42
CA ALA A 4 4.89 14.22 7.57
C ALA A 4 4.68 12.71 7.35
N GLN A 5 5.75 11.97 7.01
CA GLN A 5 5.72 10.51 6.81
C GLN A 5 4.69 10.04 5.74
N LEU A 6 4.35 10.93 4.81
CA LEU A 6 3.47 10.66 3.67
C LEU A 6 4.27 10.12 2.48
N HIS A 7 3.71 9.11 1.83
CA HIS A 7 4.22 8.56 0.58
C HIS A 7 3.43 9.08 -0.62
N LEU A 8 4.02 8.98 -1.82
CA LEU A 8 3.29 9.26 -3.06
C LEU A 8 2.09 8.30 -3.17
N ASP A 9 0.97 8.83 -3.65
CA ASP A 9 -0.31 8.12 -3.83
C ASP A 9 -0.92 7.55 -2.53
N GLU A 10 -0.46 7.99 -1.36
CA GLU A 10 -1.07 7.61 -0.08
C GLU A 10 -2.38 8.39 0.14
N PRO A 11 -3.51 7.70 0.44
CA PRO A 11 -4.78 8.37 0.70
C PRO A 11 -4.71 9.18 2.01
N VAL A 12 -5.25 10.40 1.95
CA VAL A 12 -5.33 11.33 3.09
C VAL A 12 -6.76 11.84 3.24
N ASP A 13 -7.18 12.02 4.49
CA ASP A 13 -8.36 12.79 4.81
C ASP A 13 -8.02 14.27 4.76
N VAL A 14 -8.91 15.07 4.16
CA VAL A 14 -8.72 16.51 3.96
C VAL A 14 -9.84 17.25 4.67
N ARG A 15 -9.48 18.16 5.58
CA ARG A 15 -10.45 19.00 6.29
C ARG A 15 -9.97 20.43 6.50
N GLU A 16 -10.91 21.34 6.69
CA GLU A 16 -10.64 22.72 7.07
C GLU A 16 -10.72 22.87 8.58
N GLU A 17 -9.69 23.48 9.18
CA GLU A 17 -9.65 23.83 10.59
C GLU A 17 -9.12 25.26 10.75
N SER A 18 -9.97 26.19 11.20
CA SER A 18 -9.60 27.56 11.56
C SER A 18 -8.83 28.31 10.46
N GLY A 19 -9.28 28.20 9.22
CA GLY A 19 -8.68 28.80 8.03
C GLY A 19 -7.46 28.05 7.49
N ARG A 20 -7.19 26.82 7.96
CA ARG A 20 -6.09 25.96 7.49
C ARG A 20 -6.63 24.68 6.89
N ILE A 21 -5.99 24.20 5.83
CA ILE A 21 -6.24 22.86 5.29
C ILE A 21 -5.33 21.88 6.03
N VAL A 22 -5.93 20.89 6.67
CA VAL A 22 -5.24 19.80 7.39
C VAL A 22 -5.36 18.53 6.56
N PHE A 23 -4.22 17.87 6.37
CA PHE A 23 -4.13 16.56 5.73
C PHE A 23 -3.74 15.53 6.77
N GLU A 24 -4.56 14.51 6.95
CA GLU A 24 -4.28 13.40 7.86
C GLU A 24 -4.13 12.12 7.05
N PRO A 25 -3.06 11.32 7.24
CA PRO A 25 -2.97 10.01 6.63
C PRO A 25 -4.17 9.17 7.06
N VAL A 26 -4.86 8.56 6.09
CA VAL A 26 -5.87 7.55 6.42
C VAL A 26 -5.12 6.41 7.09
N ARG A 27 -5.49 6.08 8.33
CA ARG A 27 -4.78 5.09 9.15
C ARG A 27 -4.45 3.86 8.31
N ARG A 28 -3.15 3.53 8.23
CA ARG A 28 -2.73 2.27 7.62
C ARG A 28 -3.44 1.14 8.34
N ARG A 29 -4.07 0.26 7.57
CA ARG A 29 -4.60 -0.99 8.11
C ARG A 29 -3.41 -1.74 8.69
N GLU A 30 -3.36 -1.86 10.01
CA GLU A 30 -2.48 -2.83 10.65
C GLU A 30 -3.04 -4.21 10.31
N TYR A 31 -2.28 -4.98 9.55
CA TYR A 31 -2.65 -6.35 9.22
C TYR A 31 -2.04 -7.29 10.23
N ASP A 32 -2.85 -8.19 10.76
CA ASP A 32 -2.36 -9.34 11.51
C ASP A 32 -2.02 -10.48 10.54
N LEU A 33 -0.77 -10.94 10.58
CA LEU A 33 -0.30 -11.99 9.66
C LEU A 33 -1.07 -13.30 9.86
N ALA A 34 -1.41 -13.67 11.09
CA ALA A 34 -2.14 -14.90 11.35
C ALA A 34 -3.57 -14.82 10.79
N GLU A 35 -4.22 -13.66 10.87
CA GLU A 35 -5.53 -13.44 10.25
C GLU A 35 -5.47 -13.49 8.71
N LEU A 36 -4.44 -12.92 8.10
CA LEU A 36 -4.23 -13.03 6.65
C LEU A 36 -4.07 -14.48 6.21
N LEU A 37 -3.23 -15.25 6.92
CA LEU A 37 -2.99 -16.66 6.59
C LEU A 37 -4.24 -17.53 6.78
N LYS A 38 -5.05 -17.27 7.80
CA LYS A 38 -6.34 -17.96 8.02
C LYS A 38 -7.34 -17.73 6.87
N GLY A 39 -7.24 -16.61 6.17
CA GLY A 39 -8.12 -16.27 5.04
C GLY A 39 -7.77 -16.97 3.72
N ILE A 40 -6.65 -17.71 3.65
CA ILE A 40 -6.24 -18.41 2.44
C ILE A 40 -7.11 -19.66 2.25
N THR A 41 -7.74 -19.79 1.08
CA THR A 41 -8.54 -20.95 0.67
C THR A 41 -8.04 -21.51 -0.65
N ARG A 42 -8.54 -22.69 -1.05
CA ARG A 42 -8.15 -23.27 -2.34
C ARG A 42 -8.66 -22.44 -3.53
N GLU A 43 -9.75 -21.70 -3.33
CA GLU A 43 -10.37 -20.90 -4.38
C GLU A 43 -9.67 -19.54 -4.59
N ASN A 44 -8.96 -19.03 -3.57
CA ASN A 44 -8.22 -17.77 -3.64
C ASN A 44 -6.69 -17.94 -3.70
N LEU A 45 -6.21 -19.19 -3.75
CA LEU A 45 -4.79 -19.49 -3.91
C LEU A 45 -4.38 -19.21 -5.35
N HIS A 46 -3.54 -18.18 -5.53
CA HIS A 46 -3.02 -17.81 -6.84
C HIS A 46 -1.83 -18.69 -7.21
N GLU A 47 -1.72 -19.08 -8.48
CA GLU A 47 -0.52 -19.77 -8.99
C GLU A 47 0.64 -18.78 -9.18
N GLU A 48 1.84 -19.33 -9.39
CA GLU A 48 3.01 -18.53 -9.75
C GLU A 48 2.77 -17.77 -11.06
N VAL A 49 3.18 -16.51 -11.09
CA VAL A 49 3.11 -15.66 -12.28
C VAL A 49 4.52 -15.44 -12.81
N ASP A 50 4.74 -15.78 -14.08
CA ASP A 50 5.98 -15.48 -14.78
C ASP A 50 6.02 -13.99 -15.15
N PHE A 51 7.04 -13.28 -14.68
CA PHE A 51 7.29 -11.88 -15.02
C PHE A 51 7.79 -11.69 -16.45
N GLY A 52 8.10 -12.80 -17.14
CA GLY A 52 8.59 -12.83 -18.50
C GLY A 52 10.08 -12.54 -18.60
N ARG A 53 10.56 -12.43 -19.84
CA ARG A 53 11.95 -12.10 -20.11
C ARG A 53 12.20 -10.61 -19.83
N PRO A 54 13.40 -10.23 -19.37
CA PRO A 54 13.77 -8.83 -19.23
C PRO A 54 13.53 -8.06 -20.53
N VAL A 55 12.82 -6.94 -20.45
CA VAL A 55 12.53 -6.04 -21.59
C VAL A 55 13.42 -4.79 -21.60
N GLY A 56 14.33 -4.67 -20.64
CA GLY A 56 15.26 -3.55 -20.48
C GLY A 56 16.70 -4.00 -20.24
N LYS A 57 17.59 -3.05 -19.93
CA LYS A 57 19.02 -3.28 -19.63
C LYS A 57 19.29 -3.44 -18.12
N GLU A 58 18.37 -4.03 -17.38
CA GLU A 58 18.50 -4.21 -15.92
C GLU A 58 19.41 -5.39 -15.53
N ALA A 59 20.12 -5.97 -16.50
CA ALA A 59 21.23 -6.86 -16.22
C ALA A 59 22.39 -6.04 -15.66
N TRP A 60 22.74 -6.33 -14.41
CA TRP A 60 23.92 -5.80 -13.72
C TRP A 60 25.19 -6.41 -14.31
#